data_AF-A0A6P4FDT1-F1
#
_entry.id   AF-A0A6P4FDT1-F1
#
_cell.length_a   1.000
_cell.length_b   1.000
_cell.length_c   1.000
_cell.angle_alpha   90.00
_cell.angle_beta   90.00
_cell.angle_gamma   90.00
#
_symmetry.space_group_name_H-M   'P 1'
#
loop_
_entity.id
_entity.type
_entity.pdbx_description
1 polymer ?
#
loop_
_entity_poly.entity_id
_entity_poly.type
_entity_poly.pdbx_seq_one_letter_code
_entity_poly.pdbx_strand_id
1 'polypeptide(L)'
;MGRLVIVSNRVPDPRERNKPAGGLAVGLADALREDQQTLWFGWSGRQVEADADPVPSLDTHGTVTYATIPLTPAQHRGYYQRFSNGILWPLCHYRLGLMNYARADWLQYLEVNRMFARTLAPLLKPDDIIWVHDYHLLPLAQALRELGVTSPIGFFLHIPFPPWSLFRALPPATALLDDMKAYDLIGVQTEEDAQNLWECMRLEGMTDPSRVVACPIGIDPVSFSEEARDAFNGPEVRRLRESLHDEPLIIGVDRLDYSKGLEERFLGYERLLIRYPEHHRHVTYLQVAPVSRGEVEEYRLLRRQLDETIGRIN
;
A
#
# COMPACT_ATOMS: atom_id res chain seq x y z
N MET A 1 6.72 -23.03 16.68
CA MET A 1 6.41 -21.60 16.39
C MET A 1 5.03 -21.57 15.77
N GLY A 2 4.18 -20.64 16.18
CA GLY A 2 2.82 -20.51 15.63
C GLY A 2 2.80 -20.23 14.13
N ARG A 3 1.66 -20.47 13.49
CA ARG A 3 1.45 -20.07 12.09
C ARG A 3 1.45 -18.54 12.00
N LEU A 4 2.02 -18.02 10.92
CA LEU A 4 1.94 -16.59 10.60
C LEU A 4 0.58 -16.29 9.96
N VAL A 5 -0.10 -15.24 10.42
CA VAL A 5 -1.35 -14.77 9.83
C VAL A 5 -1.13 -13.37 9.27
N ILE A 6 -0.90 -13.29 7.96
CA ILE A 6 -0.74 -12.03 7.24
C ILE A 6 -2.12 -11.47 6.95
N VAL A 7 -2.36 -10.22 7.32
CA VAL A 7 -3.61 -9.51 7.01
C VAL A 7 -3.30 -8.25 6.23
N SER A 8 -3.79 -8.16 5.00
CA SER A 8 -3.61 -6.98 4.15
C SER A 8 -4.92 -6.60 3.48
N ASN A 9 -5.06 -5.34 3.05
CA ASN A 9 -6.25 -4.93 2.32
C ASN A 9 -6.44 -5.79 1.06
N ARG A 10 -5.43 -5.90 0.19
CA ARG A 10 -5.49 -6.74 -1.01
C ARG A 10 -4.65 -8.00 -0.83
N VAL A 11 -5.23 -9.15 -1.21
CA VAL A 11 -4.52 -10.43 -1.28
C VAL A 11 -4.12 -10.69 -2.75
N PRO A 12 -2.88 -11.14 -3.02
CA PRO A 12 -2.48 -11.55 -4.37
C PRO A 12 -3.33 -12.73 -4.85
N ASP A 13 -3.71 -12.74 -6.13
CA ASP A 13 -4.35 -13.93 -6.70
C ASP A 13 -3.28 -15.03 -6.83
N PRO A 14 -3.45 -16.20 -6.18
CA PRO A 14 -2.48 -17.30 -6.26
C PRO A 14 -2.25 -17.80 -7.68
N ARG A 15 -3.20 -17.54 -8.59
CA ARG A 15 -3.16 -17.94 -10.01
C ARG A 15 -2.44 -16.91 -10.89
N GLU A 16 -2.22 -15.69 -10.39
CA GLU A 16 -1.55 -14.60 -11.10
C GLU A 16 -0.10 -14.37 -10.61
N ARG A 17 0.63 -15.44 -10.25
CA ARG A 17 2.02 -15.39 -9.73
C ARG A 17 2.99 -14.52 -10.56
N ASN A 18 2.77 -14.40 -11.87
CA ASN A 18 3.64 -13.62 -12.76
C ASN A 18 3.27 -12.12 -12.83
N LYS A 19 2.28 -11.65 -12.06
CA LYS A 19 1.86 -10.24 -11.99
C LYS A 19 1.44 -9.84 -10.57
N PRO A 20 2.36 -9.80 -9.59
CA PRO A 20 2.02 -9.24 -8.28
C PRO A 20 1.64 -7.77 -8.44
N ALA A 21 0.34 -7.49 -8.31
CA ALA A 21 -0.18 -6.13 -8.33
C ALA A 21 0.15 -5.43 -6.99
N GLY A 22 1.38 -4.92 -6.86
CA GLY A 22 1.79 -4.01 -5.78
C GLY A 22 3.00 -4.47 -4.97
N GLY A 23 3.76 -3.49 -4.48
CA GLY A 23 5.02 -3.71 -3.75
C GLY A 23 4.89 -4.51 -2.45
N LEU A 24 3.69 -4.58 -1.85
CA LEU A 24 3.44 -5.39 -0.65
C LEU A 24 3.60 -6.89 -0.93
N ALA A 25 3.05 -7.36 -2.06
CA ALA A 25 3.08 -8.78 -2.40
C ALA A 25 4.51 -9.26 -2.68
N VAL A 26 5.29 -8.42 -3.38
CA VAL A 26 6.69 -8.65 -3.67
C VAL A 26 7.52 -8.60 -2.39
N GLY A 27 7.34 -7.57 -1.57
CA GLY A 27 8.11 -7.39 -0.33
C GLY A 27 7.80 -8.42 0.77
N LEU A 28 6.63 -9.08 0.72
CA LEU A 28 6.29 -10.17 1.62
C LEU A 28 6.67 -11.56 1.08
N ALA A 29 7.00 -11.69 -0.21
CA ALA A 29 7.38 -12.98 -0.79
C ALA A 29 8.59 -13.57 -0.06
N ASP A 30 9.59 -12.74 0.25
CA ASP A 30 10.81 -13.16 0.95
C ASP A 30 10.58 -13.43 2.45
N ALA A 31 9.52 -12.87 3.03
CA ALA A 31 9.13 -13.13 4.43
C ALA A 31 8.39 -14.47 4.59
N LEU A 32 7.89 -15.06 3.49
CA LEU A 32 7.22 -16.35 3.50
C LEU A 32 8.26 -17.47 3.41
N ARG A 33 8.67 -18.00 4.57
CA ARG A 33 9.54 -19.18 4.64
C ARG A 33 8.84 -20.42 4.09
N GLU A 34 9.55 -21.23 3.31
CA GLU A 34 9.01 -22.44 2.67
C GLU A 34 8.47 -23.48 3.67
N ASP A 35 8.99 -23.51 4.90
CA ASP A 35 8.61 -24.47 5.95
C ASP A 35 7.56 -23.91 6.91
N GLN A 36 7.23 -22.62 6.83
CA GLN A 36 6.29 -21.97 7.72
C GLN A 36 4.88 -21.99 7.14
N GLN A 37 3.94 -22.58 7.91
CA GLN A 37 2.52 -22.45 7.62
C GLN A 37 2.11 -20.97 7.74
N THR A 38 1.44 -20.45 6.71
CA THR A 38 0.95 -19.06 6.66
C THR A 38 -0.52 -19.01 6.24
N LEU A 39 -1.32 -18.19 6.91
CA LEU A 39 -2.63 -17.76 6.45
C LEU A 39 -2.53 -16.32 5.92
N TRP A 40 -2.93 -16.07 4.68
CA TRP A 40 -3.02 -14.71 4.14
C TRP A 40 -4.48 -14.31 3.97
N PHE A 41 -4.95 -13.38 4.81
CA PHE A 41 -6.32 -12.90 4.83
C PHE A 41 -6.47 -11.50 4.25
N GLY A 42 -7.57 -11.25 3.52
CA GLY A 42 -7.92 -9.90 3.05
C GLY A 42 -8.95 -9.86 1.91
N TRP A 43 -9.05 -8.72 1.23
CA TRP A 43 -9.97 -8.53 0.11
C TRP A 43 -9.50 -9.28 -1.14
N SER A 44 -10.41 -10.04 -1.73
CA SER A 44 -10.25 -10.75 -3.02
C SER A 44 -10.11 -9.81 -4.21
N GLY A 45 -10.52 -8.55 -4.07
CA GLY A 45 -10.65 -7.63 -5.19
C GLY A 45 -11.99 -7.59 -5.88
N ARG A 46 -12.88 -8.51 -5.51
CA ARG A 46 -14.21 -8.60 -6.09
C ARG A 46 -15.18 -7.73 -5.30
N GLN A 47 -16.12 -7.13 -6.03
CA GLN A 47 -17.28 -6.46 -5.44
C GLN A 47 -18.52 -7.32 -5.65
N VAL A 48 -19.26 -7.59 -4.57
CA VAL A 48 -20.46 -8.44 -4.58
C VAL A 48 -21.51 -7.82 -3.66
N GLU A 49 -22.76 -7.73 -4.11
CA GLU A 49 -23.88 -7.31 -3.25
C GLU A 49 -24.14 -8.36 -2.17
N ALA A 50 -24.28 -7.93 -0.92
CA ALA A 50 -24.51 -8.81 0.22
C ALA A 50 -25.15 -8.05 1.38
N ASP A 51 -26.02 -8.73 2.12
CA ASP A 51 -26.71 -8.22 3.31
C ASP A 51 -26.08 -8.74 4.63
N ALA A 52 -25.11 -9.64 4.54
CA ALA A 52 -24.44 -10.28 5.68
C ALA A 52 -22.92 -10.30 5.48
N ASP A 53 -22.19 -10.57 6.56
CA ASP A 53 -20.74 -10.75 6.50
C ASP A 53 -20.38 -11.92 5.55
N PRO A 54 -19.33 -11.76 4.72
CA PRO A 54 -18.94 -12.78 3.76
C PRO A 54 -18.30 -14.00 4.44
N VAL A 55 -18.56 -15.18 3.89
CA VAL A 55 -17.76 -16.37 4.22
C VAL A 55 -16.47 -16.36 3.39
N PRO A 56 -15.27 -16.50 4.00
CA PRO A 56 -14.01 -16.53 3.29
C PRO A 56 -13.92 -17.67 2.29
N SER A 57 -13.46 -17.36 1.07
CA SER A 57 -12.98 -18.37 0.15
C SER A 57 -11.57 -18.76 0.55
N LEU A 58 -11.33 -20.07 0.75
CA LEU A 58 -10.03 -20.62 1.10
C LEU A 58 -9.39 -21.30 -0.12
N ASP A 59 -8.14 -20.95 -0.41
CA ASP A 59 -7.34 -21.61 -1.45
C ASP A 59 -5.92 -21.85 -0.90
N THR A 60 -5.40 -23.08 -0.99
CA THR A 60 -4.10 -23.43 -0.38
C THR A 60 -3.10 -23.82 -1.46
N HIS A 61 -1.94 -23.16 -1.44
CA HIS A 61 -0.82 -23.40 -2.35
C HIS A 61 0.47 -23.54 -1.55
N GLY A 62 1.05 -24.74 -1.55
CA GLY A 62 2.22 -25.04 -0.71
C GLY A 62 1.88 -24.86 0.78
N THR A 63 2.65 -24.03 1.47
CA THR A 63 2.45 -23.72 2.90
C THR A 63 1.55 -22.51 3.16
N VAL A 64 1.04 -21.85 2.10
CA VAL A 64 0.22 -20.65 2.21
C VAL A 64 -1.24 -20.96 1.93
N THR A 65 -2.11 -20.71 2.90
CA THR A 65 -3.56 -20.66 2.72
C THR A 65 -4.01 -19.22 2.52
N TYR A 66 -4.63 -18.92 1.39
CA TYR A 66 -5.24 -17.63 1.09
C TYR A 66 -6.71 -17.66 1.51
N ALA A 67 -7.11 -16.74 2.39
CA ALA A 67 -8.47 -16.56 2.86
C ALA A 67 -8.99 -15.20 2.40
N THR A 68 -9.80 -15.20 1.36
CA THR A 68 -10.23 -13.94 0.72
C THR A 68 -11.72 -13.71 0.83
N ILE A 69 -12.09 -12.45 0.97
CA ILE A 69 -13.49 -12.01 1.03
C ILE A 69 -13.80 -10.96 -0.04
N PRO A 70 -15.03 -10.88 -0.58
CA PRO A 70 -15.46 -9.74 -1.37
C PRO A 70 -15.80 -8.54 -0.49
N LEU A 71 -15.91 -7.36 -1.10
CA LEU A 71 -16.54 -6.18 -0.48
C LEU A 71 -17.85 -5.87 -1.21
N THR A 72 -18.81 -5.24 -0.55
CA THR A 72 -19.93 -4.63 -1.28
C THR A 72 -19.48 -3.35 -2.00
N PRO A 73 -20.20 -2.89 -3.04
CA PRO A 73 -19.86 -1.62 -3.69
C PRO A 73 -19.88 -0.43 -2.73
N ALA A 74 -20.79 -0.43 -1.74
CA ALA A 74 -20.84 0.59 -0.70
C ALA A 74 -19.60 0.55 0.22
N GLN A 75 -19.21 -0.64 0.66
CA GLN A 75 -17.98 -0.85 1.45
C GLN A 75 -16.76 -0.40 0.66
N HIS A 76 -16.59 -0.87 -0.57
CA HIS A 76 -15.46 -0.47 -1.43
C HIS A 76 -15.39 1.05 -1.61
N ARG A 77 -16.53 1.72 -1.85
CA ARG A 77 -16.57 3.18 -1.98
C ARG A 77 -16.17 3.90 -0.69
N GLY A 78 -16.83 3.60 0.44
CA GLY A 78 -16.60 4.33 1.69
C GLY A 78 -15.26 4.00 2.36
N TYR A 79 -14.93 2.72 2.50
CA TYR A 79 -13.69 2.26 3.13
C TYR A 79 -12.47 2.45 2.23
N TYR A 80 -12.49 1.94 0.99
CA TYR A 80 -11.30 1.90 0.15
C TYR A 80 -11.09 3.20 -0.62
N GLN A 81 -12.08 3.64 -1.40
CA GLN A 81 -11.90 4.83 -2.26
C GLN A 81 -11.84 6.12 -1.46
N ARG A 82 -12.77 6.31 -0.52
CA ARG A 82 -12.91 7.56 0.23
C ARG A 82 -12.01 7.59 1.46
N PHE A 83 -12.32 6.87 2.53
CA PHE A 83 -11.54 7.04 3.77
C PHE A 83 -10.07 6.64 3.62
N SER A 84 -9.79 5.45 3.07
CA SER A 84 -8.39 5.00 2.93
C SER A 84 -7.62 5.84 1.89
N ASN A 85 -8.14 5.98 0.67
CA ASN A 85 -7.37 6.61 -0.43
C ASN A 85 -7.64 8.11 -0.65
N GLY A 86 -8.77 8.64 -0.18
CA GLY A 86 -9.13 10.06 -0.25
C GLY A 86 -8.89 10.84 1.04
N ILE A 87 -8.51 10.18 2.14
CA ILE A 87 -8.20 10.84 3.42
C ILE A 87 -6.86 10.37 3.97
N LEU A 88 -6.70 9.08 4.30
CA LEU A 88 -5.46 8.60 4.94
C LEU A 88 -4.25 8.70 3.99
N TRP A 89 -4.39 8.28 2.73
CA TRP A 89 -3.32 8.40 1.74
C TRP A 89 -2.84 9.85 1.55
N PRO A 90 -3.69 10.85 1.23
CA PRO A 90 -3.22 12.22 1.08
C PRO A 90 -2.66 12.81 2.39
N LEU A 91 -3.26 12.51 3.54
CA LEU A 91 -2.76 12.95 4.84
C LEU A 91 -1.32 12.48 5.09
N CYS A 92 -1.09 11.18 4.94
CA CYS A 92 0.22 10.57 5.17
C CYS A 92 1.27 10.92 4.12
N HIS A 93 0.84 11.39 2.95
CA HIS A 93 1.73 11.93 1.90
C HIS A 93 1.81 13.47 1.92
N TYR A 94 1.44 14.12 3.03
CA TYR A 94 1.59 15.56 3.24
C TYR A 94 0.78 16.42 2.24
N ARG A 95 -0.31 15.86 1.69
CA ARG A 95 -1.22 16.49 0.71
C ARG A 95 -2.58 16.83 1.31
N LEU A 96 -2.60 17.57 2.42
CA LEU A 96 -3.84 17.92 3.13
C LEU A 96 -4.91 18.58 2.25
N GLY A 97 -4.50 19.37 1.25
CA GLY A 97 -5.43 19.99 0.30
C GLY A 97 -6.22 19.01 -0.58
N LEU A 98 -5.84 17.72 -0.60
CA LEU A 98 -6.54 16.66 -1.32
C LEU A 98 -7.46 15.82 -0.42
N MET A 99 -7.51 16.11 0.89
CA MET A 99 -8.37 15.36 1.81
C MET A 99 -9.83 15.75 1.64
N ASN A 100 -10.69 14.76 1.48
CA ASN A 100 -12.14 14.95 1.46
C ASN A 100 -12.83 14.13 2.56
N TYR A 101 -13.04 14.74 3.72
CA TYR A 101 -13.60 14.07 4.88
C TYR A 101 -15.13 14.07 4.89
N ALA A 102 -15.72 12.88 4.99
CA ALA A 102 -17.09 12.70 5.43
C ALA A 102 -17.20 11.67 6.55
N ARG A 103 -18.01 11.99 7.57
CA ARG A 103 -18.22 11.10 8.73
C ARG A 103 -18.77 9.72 8.31
N ALA A 104 -19.58 9.67 7.25
CA ALA A 104 -20.12 8.41 6.74
C ALA A 104 -19.01 7.46 6.25
N ASP A 105 -17.97 7.99 5.60
CA ASP A 105 -16.85 7.19 5.10
C ASP A 105 -15.98 6.67 6.25
N TRP A 106 -15.80 7.48 7.32
CA TRP A 106 -15.17 7.02 8.57
C TRP A 106 -15.93 5.85 9.21
N LEU A 107 -17.25 5.96 9.32
CA LEU A 107 -18.07 4.88 9.88
C LEU A 107 -17.99 3.61 9.01
N GLN A 108 -17.99 3.77 7.68
CA GLN A 108 -17.79 2.65 6.76
C GLN A 108 -16.40 2.02 6.93
N TYR A 109 -15.37 2.84 7.18
CA TYR A 109 -14.01 2.37 7.39
C TYR A 109 -13.88 1.52 8.65
N LEU A 110 -14.46 1.97 9.76
CA LEU A 110 -14.55 1.19 10.99
C LEU A 110 -15.34 -0.10 10.78
N GLU A 111 -16.49 -0.04 10.11
CA GLU A 111 -17.32 -1.23 9.92
C GLU A 111 -16.66 -2.30 9.06
N VAL A 112 -15.93 -1.92 8.00
CA VAL A 112 -15.17 -2.88 7.21
C VAL A 112 -14.06 -3.52 8.05
N ASN A 113 -13.37 -2.77 8.92
CA ASN A 113 -12.39 -3.34 9.86
C ASN A 113 -13.02 -4.32 10.86
N ARG A 114 -14.20 -4.00 11.39
CA ARG A 114 -14.95 -4.94 12.26
C ARG A 114 -15.39 -6.19 11.51
N MET A 115 -15.87 -6.05 10.28
CA MET A 115 -16.23 -7.18 9.43
C MET A 115 -15.01 -8.06 9.12
N PHE A 116 -13.85 -7.47 8.82
CA PHE A 116 -12.58 -8.20 8.66
C PHE A 116 -12.26 -8.99 9.93
N ALA A 117 -12.36 -8.37 11.11
CA ALA A 117 -12.11 -9.03 12.39
C ALA A 117 -13.09 -10.19 12.66
N ARG A 118 -14.40 -9.97 12.48
CA ARG A 118 -15.45 -11.00 12.66
C ARG A 118 -15.24 -12.20 11.74
N THR A 119 -14.71 -11.94 10.56
CA THR A 119 -14.49 -12.97 9.54
C THR A 119 -13.16 -13.71 9.73
N LEU A 120 -12.13 -13.01 10.21
CA LEU A 120 -10.82 -13.59 10.49
C LEU A 120 -10.80 -14.41 11.80
N ALA A 121 -11.45 -13.92 12.86
CA ALA A 121 -11.36 -14.51 14.20
C ALA A 121 -11.68 -16.03 14.25
N PRO A 122 -12.70 -16.55 13.54
CA PRO A 122 -12.98 -17.99 13.49
C PRO A 122 -11.89 -18.84 12.81
N LEU A 123 -11.01 -18.22 12.02
CA LEU A 123 -9.90 -18.89 11.33
C LEU A 123 -8.62 -18.96 12.17
N LEU A 124 -8.56 -18.21 13.27
CA LEU A 124 -7.38 -18.11 14.13
C LEU A 124 -7.22 -19.34 15.03
N LYS A 125 -5.96 -19.63 15.36
CA LYS A 125 -5.55 -20.65 16.33
C LYS A 125 -4.87 -19.98 17.52
N PRO A 126 -4.86 -20.60 18.72
CA PRO A 126 -4.30 -19.98 19.93
C PRO A 126 -2.87 -19.47 19.80
N ASP A 127 -2.02 -20.21 19.07
CA ASP A 127 -0.60 -19.88 18.91
C ASP A 127 -0.31 -18.99 17.69
N ASP A 128 -1.30 -18.59 16.90
CA ASP A 128 -1.07 -17.77 15.70
C ASP A 128 -0.41 -16.42 16.05
N ILE A 129 0.48 -15.96 15.17
CA ILE A 129 1.04 -14.60 15.23
C ILE A 129 0.41 -13.81 14.09
N ILE A 130 -0.32 -12.74 14.42
CA ILE A 130 -1.03 -11.92 13.45
C ILE A 130 -0.15 -10.75 13.04
N TRP A 131 0.03 -10.55 11.74
CA TRP A 131 0.78 -9.44 11.18
C TRP A 131 -0.07 -8.67 10.19
N VAL A 132 -0.51 -7.48 10.61
CA VAL A 132 -1.41 -6.62 9.87
C VAL A 132 -0.61 -5.58 9.07
N HIS A 133 -1.00 -5.37 7.83
CA HIS A 133 -0.30 -4.47 6.92
C HIS A 133 -1.17 -3.31 6.44
N ASP A 134 -0.59 -2.13 6.60
CA ASP A 134 -0.92 -0.90 5.91
C ASP A 134 -2.15 -0.12 6.41
N TYR A 135 -2.21 1.17 6.03
CA TYR A 135 -3.15 2.18 6.53
C TYR A 135 -4.64 1.86 6.38
N HIS A 136 -4.98 0.87 5.57
CA HIS A 136 -6.37 0.42 5.42
C HIS A 136 -6.89 -0.28 6.69
N LEU A 137 -6.00 -0.76 7.56
CA LEU A 137 -6.33 -1.66 8.65
C LEU A 137 -5.90 -1.14 10.03
N LEU A 138 -5.76 0.19 10.19
CA LEU A 138 -5.32 0.79 11.45
C LEU A 138 -6.19 0.37 12.67
N PRO A 139 -7.53 0.23 12.55
CA PRO A 139 -8.37 -0.22 13.68
C PRO A 139 -8.45 -1.74 13.88
N LEU A 140 -7.84 -2.54 13.00
CA LEU A 140 -8.12 -3.98 12.96
C LEU A 140 -7.77 -4.70 14.27
N ALA A 141 -6.65 -4.37 14.92
CA ALA A 141 -6.29 -4.97 16.20
C ALA A 141 -7.37 -4.72 17.27
N GLN A 142 -7.85 -3.48 17.41
CA GLN A 142 -8.90 -3.15 18.36
C GLN A 142 -10.16 -3.99 18.12
N ALA A 143 -10.59 -4.10 16.85
CA ALA A 143 -11.72 -4.94 16.48
C ALA A 143 -11.50 -6.43 16.79
N LEU A 144 -10.27 -6.95 16.66
CA LEU A 144 -9.93 -8.32 17.05
C LEU A 144 -9.93 -8.50 18.58
N ARG A 145 -9.43 -7.52 19.34
CA ARG A 145 -9.45 -7.53 20.82
C ARG A 145 -10.88 -7.54 21.35
N GLU A 146 -11.79 -6.77 20.74
CA GLU A 146 -13.22 -6.77 21.08
C GLU A 146 -13.90 -8.15 20.90
N LEU A 147 -13.35 -9.00 20.03
CA LEU A 147 -13.79 -10.38 19.81
C LEU A 147 -13.08 -11.39 20.73
N GLY A 148 -12.24 -10.94 21.67
CA GLY A 148 -11.51 -11.78 22.61
C GLY A 148 -10.24 -12.43 22.04
N VAL A 149 -9.73 -11.97 20.89
CA VAL A 149 -8.46 -12.49 20.35
C VAL A 149 -7.31 -12.03 21.24
N THR A 150 -6.55 -12.99 21.78
CA THR A 150 -5.39 -12.75 22.66
C THR A 150 -4.04 -13.00 22.00
N SER A 151 -4.01 -13.55 20.78
CA SER A 151 -2.81 -13.76 19.99
C SER A 151 -1.97 -12.48 19.83
N PRO A 152 -0.63 -12.57 19.71
CA PRO A 152 0.19 -11.41 19.38
C PRO A 152 -0.21 -10.80 18.03
N ILE A 153 -0.36 -9.47 17.98
CA ILE A 153 -0.75 -8.72 16.79
C ILE A 153 0.29 -7.61 16.52
N GLY A 154 1.07 -7.78 15.46
CA GLY A 154 1.94 -6.74 14.92
C GLY A 154 1.25 -5.95 13.82
N PHE A 155 1.61 -4.67 13.67
CA PHE A 155 1.23 -3.82 12.55
C PHE A 155 2.48 -3.36 11.79
N PHE A 156 2.38 -3.21 10.47
CA PHE A 156 3.41 -2.52 9.69
C PHE A 156 2.79 -1.51 8.71
N LEU A 157 3.20 -0.24 8.82
CA LEU A 157 2.77 0.84 7.93
C LEU A 157 3.75 0.99 6.76
N HIS A 158 3.25 0.85 5.53
CA HIS A 158 4.09 0.89 4.33
C HIS A 158 4.30 2.30 3.77
N ILE A 159 3.43 3.23 4.17
CA ILE A 159 3.49 4.64 3.78
C ILE A 159 4.12 5.48 4.91
N PRO A 160 4.51 6.74 4.64
CA PRO A 160 5.03 7.61 5.70
C PRO A 160 4.00 7.83 6.81
N PHE A 161 4.46 8.15 8.02
CA PHE A 161 3.60 8.61 9.10
C PHE A 161 3.86 10.10 9.39
N PRO A 162 2.85 10.98 9.25
CA PRO A 162 3.05 12.41 9.38
C PRO A 162 3.20 12.83 10.84
N PRO A 163 3.88 13.96 11.13
CA PRO A 163 3.98 14.49 12.49
C PRO A 163 2.60 14.93 13.03
N TRP A 164 2.48 15.05 14.35
CA TRP A 164 1.22 15.42 15.01
C TRP A 164 0.60 16.71 14.47
N SER A 165 1.42 17.70 14.10
CA SER A 165 0.98 18.98 13.53
C SER A 165 0.12 18.80 12.27
N LEU A 166 0.33 17.73 11.51
CA LEU A 166 -0.48 17.37 10.35
C LEU A 166 -1.52 16.30 10.70
N PHE A 167 -1.15 15.26 11.45
CA PHE A 167 -2.05 14.15 11.75
C PHE A 167 -3.33 14.61 12.47
N ARG A 168 -3.22 15.61 13.35
CA ARG A 168 -4.36 16.21 14.07
C ARG A 168 -5.40 16.91 13.17
N ALA A 169 -5.11 17.11 11.88
CA ALA A 169 -6.07 17.60 10.91
C ALA A 169 -7.15 16.55 10.56
N LEU A 170 -6.87 15.27 10.81
CA LEU A 170 -7.85 14.19 10.69
C LEU A 170 -8.90 14.32 11.81
N PRO A 171 -10.20 14.52 11.51
CA PRO A 171 -11.20 14.70 12.57
C PRO A 171 -11.26 13.56 13.61
N PRO A 172 -11.15 12.26 13.23
CA PRO A 172 -11.05 11.16 14.19
C PRO A 172 -9.62 10.79 14.62
N ALA A 173 -8.63 11.71 14.55
CA ALA A 173 -7.22 11.40 14.84
C ALA A 173 -7.00 10.66 16.17
N THR A 174 -7.56 11.18 17.26
CA THR A 174 -7.36 10.60 18.61
C THR A 174 -7.98 9.22 18.73
N ALA A 175 -9.20 9.03 18.22
CA ALA A 175 -9.86 7.73 18.19
C ALA A 175 -9.07 6.69 17.40
N LEU A 176 -8.51 7.08 16.25
CA LEU A 176 -7.70 6.18 15.42
C LEU A 176 -6.38 5.78 16.08
N LEU A 177 -5.72 6.72 16.76
CA LEU A 177 -4.52 6.42 17.56
C LEU A 177 -4.84 5.52 18.74
N ASP A 178 -6.00 5.70 19.38
CA ASP A 178 -6.44 4.84 20.48
C ASP A 178 -6.65 3.40 20.01
N ASP A 179 -7.33 3.19 18.88
CA ASP A 179 -7.50 1.86 18.28
C ASP A 179 -6.16 1.18 17.97
N MET A 180 -5.17 1.95 17.50
CA MET A 180 -3.83 1.44 17.18
C MET A 180 -3.05 0.99 18.42
N LYS A 181 -3.39 1.45 19.63
CA LYS A 181 -2.76 0.94 20.87
C LYS A 181 -3.07 -0.54 21.13
N ALA A 182 -4.02 -1.14 20.41
CA ALA A 182 -4.31 -2.56 20.51
C ALA A 182 -3.25 -3.47 19.85
N TYR A 183 -2.36 -2.92 19.02
CA TYR A 183 -1.22 -3.65 18.45
C TYR A 183 -0.09 -3.84 19.46
N ASP A 184 0.48 -5.04 19.55
CA ASP A 184 1.58 -5.31 20.47
C ASP A 184 2.89 -4.66 20.00
N LEU A 185 3.09 -4.57 18.68
CA LEU A 185 4.24 -3.93 18.03
C LEU A 185 3.79 -3.22 16.76
N ILE A 186 4.27 -1.99 16.53
CA ILE A 186 4.03 -1.21 15.32
C ILE A 186 5.35 -0.93 14.62
N GLY A 187 5.53 -1.51 13.43
CA GLY A 187 6.63 -1.22 12.52
C GLY A 187 6.27 -0.14 11.51
N VAL A 188 7.26 0.68 11.15
CA VAL A 188 7.17 1.71 10.11
C VAL A 188 8.45 1.72 9.26
N GLN A 189 8.46 2.48 8.16
CA GLN A 189 9.58 2.43 7.20
C GLN A 189 10.85 3.11 7.73
N THR A 190 10.75 4.29 8.34
CA THR A 190 11.91 5.11 8.70
C THR A 190 11.92 5.50 10.17
N GLU A 191 13.08 5.92 10.66
CA GLU A 191 13.21 6.49 12.02
C GLU A 191 12.38 7.77 12.20
N GLU A 192 12.22 8.57 11.15
CA GLU A 192 11.36 9.77 11.19
C GLU A 192 9.88 9.36 11.37
N ASP A 193 9.42 8.37 10.63
CA ASP A 193 8.05 7.84 10.79
C ASP A 193 7.85 7.29 12.21
N ALA A 194 8.86 6.61 12.77
CA ALA A 194 8.80 6.02 14.10
C ALA A 194 8.71 7.12 15.17
N GLN A 195 9.51 8.18 15.03
CA GLN A 195 9.47 9.35 15.90
C GLN A 195 8.11 10.06 15.81
N ASN A 196 7.62 10.34 14.60
CA ASN A 196 6.33 11.00 14.38
C ASN A 196 5.18 10.19 14.99
N LEU A 197 5.15 8.89 14.77
CA LEU A 197 4.12 7.99 15.30
C LEU A 197 4.19 7.91 16.83
N TRP A 198 5.39 7.72 17.39
CA TRP A 198 5.59 7.71 18.84
C TRP A 198 5.11 9.01 19.49
N GLU A 199 5.43 10.17 18.91
CA GLU A 199 4.97 11.45 19.43
C GLU A 199 3.45 11.55 19.46
N CYS A 200 2.77 11.12 18.39
CA CYS A 200 1.31 11.07 18.34
C CYS A 200 0.74 10.12 19.40
N MET A 201 1.27 8.91 19.52
CA MET A 201 0.83 7.90 20.50
C MET A 201 1.06 8.35 21.96
N ARG A 202 2.19 9.00 22.22
CA ARG A 202 2.56 9.53 23.54
C ARG A 202 1.60 10.62 23.99
N LEU A 203 1.17 11.50 23.08
CA LEU A 203 0.15 12.51 23.37
C LEU A 203 -1.20 11.88 23.73
N GLU A 204 -1.50 10.71 23.18
CA GLU A 204 -2.67 9.91 23.53
C GLU A 204 -2.45 8.99 24.75
N GLY A 205 -1.34 9.13 25.49
CA GLY A 205 -1.12 8.44 26.76
C GLY A 205 -0.41 7.08 26.66
N MET A 206 0.16 6.73 25.51
CA MET A 206 1.07 5.58 25.41
C MET A 206 2.41 5.89 26.09
N THR A 207 2.90 4.97 26.92
CA THR A 207 4.08 5.20 27.78
C THR A 207 5.32 4.43 27.35
N ASP A 208 5.17 3.38 26.54
CA ASP A 208 6.26 2.51 26.12
C ASP A 208 6.69 2.80 24.68
N PRO A 209 7.85 3.46 24.46
CA PRO A 209 8.36 3.76 23.12
C PRO A 209 8.86 2.52 22.37
N SER A 210 9.17 1.42 23.06
CA SER A 210 9.73 0.21 22.42
C SER A 210 8.74 -0.53 21.50
N ARG A 211 7.45 -0.16 21.59
CA ARG A 211 6.37 -0.69 20.77
C ARG A 211 6.28 -0.05 19.38
N VAL A 212 7.07 0.99 19.10
CA VAL A 212 7.16 1.60 17.75
C VAL A 212 8.59 1.45 17.25
N VAL A 213 8.77 0.82 16.09
CA VAL A 213 10.10 0.49 15.53
C VAL A 213 10.19 0.84 14.05
N ALA A 214 11.36 1.32 13.61
CA ALA A 214 11.68 1.47 12.20
C ALA A 214 12.24 0.15 11.64
N CYS A 215 11.63 -0.35 10.56
CA CYS A 215 12.01 -1.57 9.87
C CYS A 215 11.90 -1.34 8.34
N PRO A 216 12.88 -0.68 7.71
CA PRO A 216 12.82 -0.32 6.29
C PRO A 216 12.72 -1.57 5.41
N ILE A 217 11.70 -1.61 4.55
CA ILE A 217 11.51 -2.73 3.63
C ILE A 217 12.58 -2.71 2.53
N GLY A 218 13.18 -3.86 2.25
CA GLY A 218 14.18 -4.06 1.20
C GLY A 218 13.62 -4.76 -0.05
N ILE A 219 14.54 -5.16 -0.93
CA ILE A 219 14.31 -6.09 -2.04
C ILE A 219 15.37 -7.20 -1.96
N ASP A 220 15.20 -8.28 -2.72
CA ASP A 220 16.29 -9.23 -3.01
C ASP A 220 17.14 -8.73 -4.19
N PRO A 221 18.27 -8.01 -3.94
CA PRO A 221 19.05 -7.44 -5.03
C PRO A 221 19.73 -8.51 -5.91
N VAL A 222 19.92 -9.72 -5.40
CA VAL A 222 20.61 -10.79 -6.13
C VAL A 222 19.66 -11.35 -7.19
N SER A 223 18.47 -11.78 -6.78
CA SER A 223 17.45 -12.32 -7.70
C SER A 223 17.06 -11.31 -8.77
N PHE A 224 16.80 -10.05 -8.40
CA PHE A 224 16.51 -8.99 -9.38
C PHE A 224 17.67 -8.74 -10.36
N SER A 225 18.93 -8.83 -9.89
CA SER A 225 20.09 -8.67 -10.78
C SER A 225 20.26 -9.84 -11.74
N GLU A 226 19.91 -11.06 -11.33
CA GLU A 226 19.97 -12.25 -12.18
C GLU A 226 18.87 -12.21 -13.24
N GLU A 227 17.63 -11.93 -12.84
CA GLU A 227 16.49 -11.78 -13.76
C GLU A 227 16.76 -10.70 -14.82
N ALA A 228 17.35 -9.57 -14.42
CA ALA A 228 17.73 -8.50 -15.35
C ALA A 228 18.80 -8.93 -16.37
N ARG A 229 19.77 -9.77 -15.97
CA ARG A 229 20.81 -10.30 -16.88
C ARG A 229 20.22 -11.30 -17.86
N ASP A 230 19.33 -12.18 -17.39
CA ASP A 230 18.69 -13.18 -18.23
C ASP A 230 17.76 -12.53 -19.27
N ALA A 231 17.04 -11.46 -18.86
CA ALA A 231 16.18 -10.70 -19.74
C ALA A 231 16.93 -9.78 -20.73
N PHE A 232 18.24 -9.54 -20.54
CA PHE A 232 19.01 -8.54 -21.30
C PHE A 232 18.98 -8.77 -22.81
N ASN A 233 18.99 -10.04 -23.25
CA ASN A 233 18.89 -10.42 -24.65
C ASN A 233 17.46 -10.84 -25.04
N GLY A 234 16.47 -10.49 -24.24
CA GLY A 234 15.06 -10.75 -24.50
C GLY A 234 14.54 -9.94 -25.70
N PRO A 235 13.46 -10.40 -26.37
CA PRO A 235 12.89 -9.70 -27.52
C PRO A 235 12.40 -8.29 -27.18
N GLU A 236 11.88 -8.06 -25.97
CA GLU A 236 11.40 -6.75 -25.51
C GLU A 236 12.54 -5.74 -25.36
N VAL A 237 13.65 -6.15 -24.73
CA VAL A 237 14.83 -5.29 -24.54
C VAL A 237 15.49 -4.97 -25.87
N ARG A 238 15.63 -5.96 -26.77
CA ARG A 238 16.13 -5.73 -28.13
C ARG A 238 15.28 -4.73 -28.89
N ARG A 239 13.95 -4.91 -28.89
CA ARG A 239 13.02 -4.01 -29.57
C ARG A 239 13.10 -2.59 -29.01
N LEU A 240 13.19 -2.42 -27.69
CA LEU A 240 13.36 -1.12 -27.07
C LEU A 240 14.67 -0.47 -27.52
N ARG A 241 15.79 -1.20 -27.46
CA ARG A 241 17.09 -0.69 -27.88
C ARG A 241 17.13 -0.29 -29.37
N GLU A 242 16.56 -1.11 -30.24
CA GLU A 242 16.41 -0.80 -31.67
C GLU A 242 15.59 0.48 -31.89
N SER A 243 14.50 0.67 -31.13
CA SER A 243 13.65 1.87 -31.23
C SER A 243 14.32 3.15 -30.76
N LEU A 244 15.34 3.04 -29.89
CA LEU A 244 16.11 4.16 -29.36
C LEU A 244 17.30 4.53 -30.25
N HIS A 245 17.63 3.73 -31.27
CA HIS A 245 18.85 3.91 -32.09
C HIS A 245 20.14 4.05 -31.26
N ASP A 246 20.22 3.30 -30.15
CA ASP A 246 21.32 3.37 -29.17
C ASP A 246 21.49 4.74 -28.48
N GLU A 247 20.51 5.66 -28.57
CA GLU A 247 20.51 6.91 -27.83
C GLU A 247 20.27 6.69 -26.32
N PRO A 248 20.82 7.55 -25.45
CA PRO A 248 20.59 7.52 -24.01
C PRO A 248 19.10 7.47 -23.62
N LEU A 249 18.77 6.59 -22.68
CA LEU A 249 17.43 6.43 -22.11
C LEU A 249 17.39 6.90 -20.65
N ILE A 250 16.49 7.83 -20.37
CA ILE A 250 15.99 8.07 -19.01
C ILE A 250 14.74 7.22 -18.84
N ILE A 251 14.61 6.50 -17.73
CA ILE A 251 13.44 5.67 -17.44
C ILE A 251 12.85 6.02 -16.06
N GLY A 252 11.52 6.18 -16.02
CA GLY A 252 10.73 6.31 -14.80
C GLY A 252 9.66 5.23 -14.76
N VAL A 253 9.47 4.59 -13.61
CA VAL A 253 8.46 3.53 -13.42
C VAL A 253 7.73 3.79 -12.11
N ASP A 254 6.53 4.35 -12.21
CA ASP A 254 5.75 4.78 -11.06
C ASP A 254 4.28 4.61 -11.34
N ARG A 255 3.48 4.15 -10.36
CA ARG A 255 2.03 4.25 -10.49
C ARG A 255 1.64 5.71 -10.73
N LEU A 256 0.60 5.92 -11.53
CA LEU A 256 0.02 7.24 -11.75
C LEU A 256 -0.58 7.76 -10.44
N ASP A 257 0.21 8.46 -9.64
CA ASP A 257 -0.13 8.86 -8.27
C ASP A 257 0.52 10.20 -7.93
N TYR A 258 -0.22 11.10 -7.29
CA TYR A 258 0.23 12.47 -7.01
C TYR A 258 1.39 12.53 -6.00
N SER A 259 1.67 11.44 -5.28
CA SER A 259 2.84 11.31 -4.40
C SER A 259 4.16 11.21 -5.17
N LYS A 260 4.14 11.00 -6.48
CA LYS A 260 5.33 10.65 -7.27
C LYS A 260 6.02 11.83 -7.95
N GLY A 261 5.43 13.02 -7.88
CA GLY A 261 6.00 14.24 -8.48
C GLY A 261 6.24 14.10 -9.99
N LEU A 262 5.34 13.40 -10.69
CA LEU A 262 5.52 13.09 -12.12
C LEU A 262 5.55 14.35 -12.98
N GLU A 263 4.72 15.33 -12.65
CA GLU A 263 4.71 16.62 -13.35
C GLU A 263 6.06 17.32 -13.20
N GLU A 264 6.56 17.43 -11.97
CA GLU A 264 7.84 18.06 -11.69
C GLU A 264 8.99 17.33 -12.39
N ARG A 265 8.91 16.01 -12.54
CA ARG A 265 9.88 15.21 -13.30
C ARG A 265 9.84 15.52 -14.79
N PHE A 266 8.64 15.66 -15.38
CA PHE A 266 8.50 16.10 -16.78
C PHE A 266 9.00 17.53 -16.98
N LEU A 267 8.69 18.45 -16.07
CA LEU A 267 9.20 19.82 -16.10
C LEU A 267 10.74 19.86 -15.91
N GLY A 268 11.29 18.93 -15.12
CA GLY A 268 12.74 18.74 -15.00
C GLY A 268 13.38 18.32 -16.33
N TYR A 269 12.75 17.37 -17.03
CA TYR A 269 13.18 16.95 -18.36
C TYR A 269 13.05 18.07 -19.40
N GLU A 270 11.97 18.84 -19.38
CA GLU A 270 11.82 20.02 -20.25
C GLU A 270 12.96 21.03 -20.00
N ARG A 271 13.26 21.32 -18.73
CA ARG A 271 14.35 22.24 -18.37
C ARG A 271 15.72 21.74 -18.83
N LEU A 272 15.95 20.43 -18.83
CA LEU A 272 17.16 19.83 -19.40
C LEU A 272 17.26 20.18 -20.89
N LEU A 273 16.20 19.95 -21.67
CA LEU A 273 16.18 20.22 -23.11
C LEU A 273 16.35 21.72 -23.42
N ILE A 274 15.65 22.60 -22.69
CA ILE A 274 15.76 24.05 -22.87
C ILE A 274 17.19 24.55 -22.58
N ARG A 275 17.81 24.06 -21.51
CA ARG A 275 19.11 24.55 -21.05
C ARG A 275 20.28 23.95 -21.83
N TYR A 276 20.10 22.74 -22.36
CA TYR A 276 21.14 21.97 -23.05
C TYR A 276 20.58 21.43 -24.39
N PRO A 277 20.48 22.29 -25.42
CA PRO A 277 19.91 21.92 -26.72
C PRO A 277 20.64 20.77 -27.43
N GLU A 278 21.89 20.48 -27.05
CA GLU A 278 22.65 19.33 -27.52
C GLU A 278 21.98 17.98 -27.22
N HIS A 279 21.05 17.93 -26.26
CA HIS A 279 20.28 16.73 -25.95
C HIS A 279 19.03 16.56 -26.83
N HIS A 280 18.65 17.57 -27.63
CA HIS A 280 17.52 17.45 -28.54
C HIS A 280 17.75 16.29 -29.51
N ARG A 281 16.81 15.33 -29.52
CA ARG A 281 16.88 14.10 -30.34
C ARG A 281 18.02 13.14 -29.97
N HIS A 282 18.77 13.42 -28.90
CA HIS A 282 19.89 12.62 -28.41
C HIS A 282 19.67 12.07 -26.99
N VAL A 283 18.44 12.18 -26.48
CA VAL A 283 17.99 11.52 -25.25
C VAL A 283 16.50 11.26 -25.36
N THR A 284 16.07 10.10 -24.88
CA THR A 284 14.65 9.77 -24.76
C THR A 284 14.30 9.59 -23.29
N TYR A 285 13.15 10.11 -22.87
CA TYR A 285 12.59 9.86 -21.55
C TYR A 285 11.33 8.99 -21.63
N LEU A 286 11.43 7.75 -21.14
CA LEU A 286 10.33 6.80 -21.03
C LEU A 286 9.75 6.79 -19.61
N GLN A 287 8.53 7.28 -19.43
CA GLN A 287 7.78 7.11 -18.19
C GLN A 287 6.72 6.00 -18.36
N VAL A 288 6.90 4.90 -17.62
CA VAL A 288 5.89 3.85 -17.47
C VAL A 288 5.01 4.22 -16.28
N ALA A 289 3.74 4.52 -16.55
CA ALA A 289 2.77 4.94 -15.53
C ALA A 289 1.52 4.05 -15.52
N PRO A 290 1.57 2.85 -14.89
CA PRO A 290 0.38 1.99 -14.79
C PRO A 290 -0.75 2.74 -14.06
N VAL A 291 -1.95 2.64 -14.63
CA VAL A 291 -3.15 3.27 -14.06
C VAL A 291 -3.47 2.61 -12.72
N SER A 292 -3.65 3.44 -11.70
CA SER A 292 -4.04 3.03 -10.35
C SER A 292 -5.22 3.89 -9.92
N ARG A 293 -6.20 3.29 -9.23
CA ARG A 293 -7.31 4.00 -8.56
C ARG A 293 -8.06 5.00 -9.47
N GLY A 294 -8.31 4.64 -10.73
CA GLY A 294 -8.89 5.54 -11.74
C GLY A 294 -10.30 6.08 -11.44
N GLU A 295 -10.99 5.55 -10.44
CA GLU A 295 -12.30 6.05 -9.96
C GLU A 295 -12.18 7.18 -8.93
N VAL A 296 -10.97 7.44 -8.40
CA VAL A 296 -10.69 8.53 -7.46
C VAL A 296 -10.40 9.81 -8.26
N GLU A 297 -11.11 10.90 -7.95
CA GLU A 297 -11.13 12.10 -8.79
C GLU A 297 -9.74 12.75 -8.92
N GLU A 298 -8.96 12.79 -7.85
CA GLU A 298 -7.61 13.36 -7.82
C GLU A 298 -6.67 12.65 -8.80
N TYR A 299 -6.85 11.34 -9.02
CA TYR A 299 -6.07 10.56 -9.98
C TYR A 299 -6.46 10.87 -11.42
N ARG A 300 -7.75 11.17 -11.67
CA ARG A 300 -8.24 11.57 -12.99
C ARG A 300 -7.75 12.96 -13.38
N LEU A 301 -7.74 13.89 -12.43
CA LEU A 301 -7.20 15.25 -12.63
C LEU A 301 -5.70 15.21 -12.90
N LEU A 302 -4.94 14.46 -12.10
CA LEU A 302 -3.50 14.27 -12.33
C LEU A 302 -3.23 13.73 -13.73
N ARG A 303 -3.97 12.69 -14.16
CA ARG A 303 -3.79 12.12 -15.51
C ARG A 303 -3.92 13.17 -16.60
N ARG A 304 -5.00 13.97 -16.56
CA ARG A 304 -5.24 15.02 -17.55
C ARG A 304 -4.10 16.03 -17.58
N GLN A 305 -3.65 16.48 -16.41
CA GLN A 305 -2.57 17.44 -16.28
C GLN A 305 -1.24 16.91 -16.84
N LEU A 306 -0.95 15.62 -16.61
CA LEU A 306 0.24 14.98 -17.18
C LEU A 306 0.13 14.82 -18.69
N ASP A 307 -1.03 14.41 -19.21
CA ASP A 307 -1.27 14.30 -20.66
C ASP A 307 -1.07 15.66 -21.37
N GLU A 308 -1.59 16.75 -20.78
CA GLU A 308 -1.38 18.12 -21.27
C GLU A 308 0.10 18.55 -21.22
N THR A 309 0.79 18.24 -20.12
CA THR A 309 2.21 18.56 -19.95
C THR A 309 3.09 17.82 -20.95
N ILE A 310 2.85 16.52 -21.13
CA ILE A 310 3.59 15.69 -22.09
C ILE A 310 3.34 16.18 -23.52
N GLY A 311 2.10 16.48 -23.88
CA GLY A 311 1.74 16.97 -25.21
C GLY A 311 2.34 18.34 -25.54
N ARG A 312 2.64 19.16 -24.53
CA ARG A 312 3.31 20.46 -24.69
C ARG A 312 4.84 20.33 -24.83
N ILE A 313 5.44 19.34 -24.17
CA ILE A 313 6.90 19.11 -24.19
C ILE A 313 7.34 18.43 -25.48
N ASN A 314 6.56 17.46 -25.97
CA ASN A 314 6.81 16.76 -27.24
C ASN A 314 6.54 17.67 -28.45
#